data_AF-A0A2G6IMR7-F1
#
_entry.id   AF-A0A2G6IMR7-F1
#
_cell.length_a   1.000
_cell.length_b   1.000
_cell.length_c   1.000
_cell.angle_alpha   90.00
_cell.angle_beta   90.00
_cell.angle_gamma   90.00
#
_symmetry.space_group_name_H-M   'P 1'
#
loop_
_entity.id
_entity.type
_entity.pdbx_description
1 polymer ?
#
loop_
_entity_poly.entity_id
_entity_poly.type
_entity_poly.pdbx_seq_one_letter_code
_entity_poly.pdbx_strand_id
1 'polypeptide(L)' 'MQQESAETLALQALAWLVGDEELCSIFLGSTGVSESELRARAGEAEFLSSVLDFLMMDDAWVMRFCDSAGLPYDIPYDRT' A
#
# COMPACT_ATOMS: atom_id res chain seq x y z
N MET A 1 -4.25 -15.48 11.24
CA MET A 1 -3.40 -15.76 10.07
C MET A 1 -3.51 -14.69 8.97
N GLN A 2 -4.65 -14.01 8.75
CA GLN A 2 -4.77 -12.98 7.69
C GLN A 2 -4.18 -11.60 8.07
N GLN A 3 -4.24 -11.22 9.35
CA GLN A 3 -3.83 -9.88 9.81
C GLN A 3 -2.33 -9.61 9.61
N GLU A 4 -1.47 -10.57 9.97
CA GLU A 4 -0.02 -10.43 9.82
C GLU A 4 0.40 -10.28 8.35
N SER A 5 -0.36 -10.89 7.44
CA SER A 5 -0.14 -10.75 5.99
C SER A 5 -0.58 -9.37 5.49
N ALA A 6 -1.69 -8.84 6.00
CA ALA A 6 -2.21 -7.53 5.61
C ALA A 6 -1.33 -6.37 6.12
N GLU A 7 -0.84 -6.42 7.36
CA GLU A 7 0.11 -5.42 7.88
C GLU A 7 1.42 -5.44 7.10
N THR A 8 1.94 -6.63 6.82
CA THR A 8 3.16 -6.79 6.01
C THR A 8 2.97 -6.23 4.60
N LEU A 9 1.81 -6.49 3.97
CA LEU A 9 1.46 -5.95 2.66
C LEU A 9 1.35 -4.43 2.68
N ALA A 10 0.68 -3.87 3.68
CA ALA A 10 0.53 -2.43 3.83
C ALA A 10 1.87 -1.72 4.07
N LEU A 11 2.79 -2.35 4.81
CA LEU A 11 4.15 -1.83 4.99
C LEU A 11 4.94 -1.83 3.68
N GLN A 12 4.81 -2.89 2.86
CA GLN A 12 5.40 -2.92 1.52
C GLN A 12 4.80 -1.86 0.60
N ALA A 13 3.48 -1.70 0.63
CA ALA A 13 2.75 -0.67 -0.10
C ALA A 13 3.21 0.73 0.30
N LEU A 14 3.34 0.98 1.60
CA LEU A 14 3.87 2.24 2.11
C LEU A 14 5.30 2.48 1.62
N ALA A 15 6.18 1.49 1.74
CA ALA A 15 7.57 1.59 1.27
C ALA A 15 7.68 1.85 -0.24
N TRP A 16 6.79 1.24 -1.04
CA TRP A 16 6.69 1.49 -2.47
C TRP A 16 6.19 2.92 -2.75
N LEU A 17 5.16 3.37 -2.02
CA LEU A 17 4.57 4.70 -2.16
C LEU A 17 5.55 5.82 -1.80
N VAL A 18 6.32 5.70 -0.71
CA VAL A 18 7.35 6.69 -0.39
C VAL A 18 8.56 6.64 -1.35
N GLY A 19 8.68 5.59 -2.16
CA GLY A 19 9.66 5.51 -3.24
C GLY A 19 9.30 6.38 -4.46
N ASP A 20 8.04 6.82 -4.59
CA ASP A 20 7.54 7.63 -5.69
C ASP A 20 7.06 8.99 -5.16
N GLU A 21 7.85 10.05 -5.40
CA GLU A 21 7.60 11.39 -4.85
C GLU A 21 6.27 12.00 -5.34
N GLU A 22 5.81 11.64 -6.54
CA GLU A 22 4.51 12.07 -7.07
C GLU A 22 3.37 11.41 -6.30
N LEU A 23 3.39 10.08 -6.18
CA LEU A 23 2.37 9.34 -5.45
C LEU A 23 2.35 9.71 -3.96
N CYS A 24 3.53 9.90 -3.36
CA CYS A 24 3.64 10.37 -1.99
C CYS A 24 2.99 11.75 -1.82
N SER A 25 3.26 12.70 -2.73
CA SER A 25 2.64 14.03 -2.69
C SER A 25 1.11 13.96 -2.84
N ILE A 26 0.60 13.11 -3.73
CA ILE A 26 -0.84 12.89 -3.92
C ILE A 26 -1.46 12.26 -2.66
N PHE A 27 -0.81 11.26 -2.08
CA PHE A 27 -1.27 10.62 -0.84
C PHE A 27 -1.37 11.61 0.32
N LEU A 28 -0.33 12.43 0.53
CA LEU A 28 -0.31 13.47 1.56
C LEU A 28 -1.43 14.49 1.30
N GLY A 29 -1.65 14.88 0.04
CA GLY A 29 -2.75 15.77 -0.35
C GLY A 29 -4.14 15.17 -0.15
N SER A 30 -4.30 13.87 -0.39
CA SER A 30 -5.59 13.17 -0.31
C SER A 30 -5.98 12.83 1.14
N THR A 31 -4.99 12.45 1.95
CA THR A 31 -5.21 12.09 3.37
C THR A 31 -5.10 13.27 4.32
N GLY A 32 -4.50 14.38 3.87
CA GLY A 32 -4.27 15.57 4.69
C GLY A 32 -3.18 15.40 5.75
N VAL A 33 -2.39 14.33 5.68
CA VAL A 33 -1.27 14.10 6.60
C VAL A 33 0.00 14.76 6.06
N SER A 34 0.90 15.16 6.95
CA SER A 34 2.24 15.65 6.58
C SER A 34 3.23 14.49 6.51
N GLU A 35 4.36 14.67 5.83
CA GLU A 35 5.41 13.65 5.74
C GLU A 35 5.94 13.22 7.13
N SER A 36 6.00 14.16 8.09
CA SER A 36 6.34 13.87 9.49
C SER A 36 5.31 12.98 10.18
N GLU A 37 4.02 13.25 9.93
CA GLU A 37 2.91 12.44 10.46
C GLU A 37 2.89 11.06 9.81
N LEU A 38 3.18 10.98 8.52
CA LEU A 38 3.30 9.73 7.78
C LEU A 38 4.36 8.81 8.42
N ARG A 39 5.55 9.34 8.76
CA ARG A 39 6.58 8.55 9.46
C ARG A 39 6.17 8.18 10.88
N ALA A 40 5.52 9.08 11.61
CA ALA A 40 5.06 8.82 12.97
C ALA A 40 3.98 7.73 13.02
N ARG A 41 3.10 7.69 12.00
CA ARG A 41 1.97 6.78 11.89
C ARG A 41 2.24 5.53 11.06
N ALA A 42 3.41 5.40 10.45
CA ALA A 42 3.80 4.24 9.66
C ALA A 42 3.72 2.90 10.43
N GLY A 43 3.77 2.93 11.76
CA GLY A 43 3.60 1.75 12.62
C GLY A 43 2.17 1.46 13.07
N GLU A 44 1.19 2.31 12.71
CA GLU A 44 -0.20 2.16 13.13
C GLU A 44 -0.99 1.35 12.10
N ALA A 45 -1.60 0.24 12.52
CA ALA A 45 -2.40 -0.61 11.64
C ALA A 45 -3.54 0.14 10.93
N GLU A 46 -4.18 1.11 11.61
CA GLU A 46 -5.23 1.94 11.02
C GLU A 46 -4.69 2.84 9.88
N PHE A 47 -3.48 3.38 10.04
CA PHE A 47 -2.86 4.22 9.02
C PHE A 47 -2.41 3.39 7.82
N LEU A 48 -1.83 2.22 8.08
CA LEU A 48 -1.49 1.23 7.06
C LEU A 48 -2.73 0.81 6.24
N SER A 49 -3.90 0.70 6.88
CA SER A 49 -5.15 0.47 6.15
C SER A 49 -5.51 1.63 5.22
N SER A 50 -5.28 2.88 5.60
CA SER A 50 -5.52 4.04 4.73
C SER A 50 -4.58 4.09 3.53
N VAL A 51 -3.34 3.58 3.65
CA VAL A 51 -2.40 3.46 2.52
C VAL A 51 -2.92 2.47 1.49
N LEU A 52 -3.44 1.32 1.94
CA LEU A 52 -4.05 0.33 1.07
C LEU A 52 -5.33 0.88 0.40
N ASP A 53 -6.17 1.59 1.15
CA ASP A 53 -7.40 2.21 0.64
C ASP A 53 -7.09 3.26 -0.44
N PHE A 54 -6.04 4.07 -0.23
CA PHE A 54 -5.58 5.02 -1.24
C PHE A 54 -5.12 4.33 -2.53
N LEU A 55 -4.33 3.26 -2.43
CA LEU A 55 -3.92 2.49 -3.60
C LEU A 55 -5.15 1.92 -4.34
N MET A 56 -6.16 1.49 -3.60
CA MET A 56 -7.44 1.00 -4.15
C MET A 56 -8.29 2.10 -4.84
N MET A 57 -7.95 3.39 -4.70
CA MET A 57 -8.66 4.44 -5.44
C MET A 57 -8.38 4.41 -6.95
N ASP A 58 -7.23 3.87 -7.37
CA ASP A 58 -6.85 3.80 -8.78
C ASP A 58 -6.30 2.42 -9.13
N ASP A 59 -6.97 1.73 -10.04
CA ASP A 59 -6.57 0.38 -10.48
C ASP A 59 -5.14 0.35 -11.03
N ALA A 60 -4.64 1.45 -11.61
CA ALA A 60 -3.26 1.52 -12.08
C ALA A 60 -2.25 1.48 -10.92
N TRP A 61 -2.56 2.10 -9.79
CA TRP A 61 -1.69 2.05 -8.61
C TRP A 61 -1.68 0.67 -7.97
N VAL A 62 -2.85 0.04 -7.83
CA VAL A 62 -2.96 -1.36 -7.38
C VAL A 62 -2.12 -2.27 -8.27
N MET A 63 -2.25 -2.13 -9.59
CA MET A 63 -1.49 -2.95 -10.52
C MET A 63 0.03 -2.71 -10.39
N ARG A 64 0.47 -1.46 -10.34
CA ARG A 64 1.91 -1.17 -10.21
C ARG A 64 2.50 -1.66 -8.89
N PHE A 65 1.74 -1.57 -7.80
CA PHE A 65 2.13 -2.16 -6.52
C PHE A 65 2.20 -3.68 -6.59
N CYS A 66 1.17 -4.35 -7.13
CA CYS A 66 1.15 -5.82 -7.28
C CYS A 66 2.32 -6.32 -8.15
N ASP A 67 2.63 -5.61 -9.23
CA ASP A 67 3.79 -5.89 -10.09
C ASP A 67 5.11 -5.75 -9.31
N SER A 68 5.26 -4.67 -8.54
CA SER A 68 6.45 -4.45 -7.70
C SER A 68 6.59 -5.43 -6.54
N ALA A 69 5.47 -5.85 -5.94
CA ALA A 69 5.44 -6.81 -4.85
C ALA A 69 5.69 -8.25 -5.34
N GLY A 70 5.72 -8.47 -6.66
CA GLY A 70 5.84 -9.80 -7.25
C GLY A 70 4.70 -10.71 -6.84
N LEU A 71 3.55 -10.13 -6.46
CA LEU A 71 2.38 -10.91 -6.09
C LEU A 71 1.79 -11.49 -7.36
N PRO A 72 1.59 -12.82 -7.42
CA PRO A 72 1.00 -13.41 -8.60
C PRO A 72 -0.44 -12.90 -8.73
N TYR A 73 -0.73 -12.21 -9.83
CA TYR A 73 -2.06 -11.75 -10.23
C TYR A 73 -3.08 -12.88 -10.37
N ASP A 74 -2.56 -14.10 -10.47
CA ASP A 74 -3.29 -15.33 -10.59
C ASP A 74 -2.79 -16.19 -9.45
N ILE A 75 -3.62 -16.40 -8.43
CA ILE A 75 -3.56 -17.71 -7.78
C ILE A 75 -4.38 -18.56 -8.74
N PRO A 76 -3.77 -19.29 -9.70
CA PRO A 76 -4.52 -20.34 -10.35
C PRO A 76 -4.96 -21.25 -9.21
N TYR A 77 -6.28 -21.36 -9.01
CA TYR A 77 -6.81 -22.45 -8.22
C TYR A 77 -6.17 -23.71 -8.77
N ASP A 78 -5.28 -24.30 -7.98
CA ASP A 78 -4.68 -25.59 -8.24
C ASP A 78 -5.80 -26.57 -8.60
N ARG A 79 -5.87 -26.91 -9.88
CA ARG A 79 -6.53 -28.10 -10.38
C ARG A 79 -5.52 -28.81 -11.25
N THR A 80 -4.65 -29.62 -10.64
CA THR A 80 -4.46 -31.05 -10.94
C THR A 80 -3.21 -31.56 -10.22
#